data_AF-U5DLP3-F1
#
_entry.id   AF-U5DLP3-F1
#
_cell.length_a   1.000
_cell.length_b   1.000
_cell.length_c   1.000
_cell.angle_alpha   90.00
_cell.angle_beta   90.00
_cell.angle_gamma   90.00
#
_symmetry.space_group_name_H-M   'P 1'
#
loop_
_entity.id
_entity.type
_entity.pdbx_description
1 polymer ?
#
loop_
_entity_poly.entity_id
_entity_poly.type
_entity_poly.pdbx_seq_one_letter_code
_entity_poly.pdbx_strand_id
1 'polypeptide(L)'
;MNNSKDELLQAICSELYSAPEDESSFDTFEENVQDLIEKYGTQGVLSDAISILMNQSKTKCWYLSASIISWLVEEGINLPYDSSYLVAALYVCLKRFPNLGANGIDDGNNLVWTIAHSLKGVDYDSDWEPLEDNEVIKHMQSIQKLD
;
A
#
# COMPACT_ATOMS: atom_id res chain seq x y z
N MET A 1 -3.60 -25.27 -7.69
CA MET A 1 -3.93 -23.90 -8.14
C MET A 1 -3.05 -22.88 -7.41
N ASN A 2 -1.72 -23.02 -7.41
CA ASN A 2 -0.80 -22.11 -6.68
C ASN A 2 0.08 -21.24 -7.58
N ASN A 3 0.24 -21.56 -8.87
CA ASN A 3 1.18 -20.83 -9.75
C ASN A 3 0.83 -19.35 -9.94
N SER A 4 -0.46 -19.00 -10.07
CA SER A 4 -0.87 -17.62 -10.35
C SER A 4 -0.55 -16.64 -9.21
N LYS A 5 -0.57 -17.11 -7.95
CA LYS A 5 -0.28 -16.27 -6.79
C LYS A 5 1.23 -16.03 -6.65
N ASP A 6 2.02 -17.07 -6.85
CA ASP A 6 3.48 -16.96 -6.84
C ASP A 6 3.98 -16.09 -8.02
N GLU A 7 3.31 -16.16 -9.17
CA GLU A 7 3.59 -15.31 -10.35
C GLU A 7 3.27 -13.82 -10.10
N LEU A 8 2.13 -13.48 -9.50
CA LEU A 8 1.78 -12.09 -9.17
C LEU A 8 2.69 -11.52 -8.07
N LEU A 9 2.93 -12.29 -7.01
CA LEU A 9 3.90 -11.92 -5.98
C LEU A 9 5.29 -11.73 -6.57
N GLN A 10 5.71 -12.58 -7.51
CA GLN A 10 6.98 -12.44 -8.20
C GLN A 10 6.99 -11.20 -9.11
N ALA A 11 5.90 -10.90 -9.82
CA ALA A 11 5.78 -9.70 -10.64
C ALA A 11 5.97 -8.44 -9.78
N ILE A 12 5.19 -8.30 -8.70
CA ILE A 12 5.31 -7.20 -7.74
C ILE A 12 6.71 -7.18 -7.10
N CYS A 13 7.30 -8.34 -6.77
CA CYS A 13 8.62 -8.37 -6.11
C CYS A 13 9.83 -8.30 -7.08
N SER A 14 9.62 -8.30 -8.39
CA SER A 14 10.69 -8.29 -9.40
C SER A 14 11.12 -6.88 -9.75
N GLU A 15 12.37 -6.70 -10.18
CA GLU A 15 12.94 -5.42 -10.63
C GLU A 15 12.18 -4.77 -11.81
N LEU A 16 11.16 -5.46 -12.37
CA LEU A 16 10.24 -4.89 -13.36
C LEU A 16 9.37 -3.77 -12.79
N TYR A 17 9.18 -3.72 -11.47
CA TYR A 17 8.37 -2.73 -10.78
C TYR A 17 9.23 -2.02 -9.73
N SER A 18 9.93 -0.97 -10.11
CA SER A 18 10.38 0.04 -9.15
C SER A 18 9.22 0.99 -8.90
N ALA A 19 8.98 1.33 -7.65
CA ALA A 19 8.13 2.48 -7.37
C ALA A 19 8.77 3.73 -8.00
N PRO A 20 7.98 4.64 -8.57
CA PRO A 20 8.50 5.74 -9.35
C PRO A 20 9.37 6.68 -8.50
N GLU A 21 10.54 7.03 -9.03
CA GLU A 21 11.45 8.03 -8.43
C GLU A 21 11.38 9.37 -9.17
N ASP A 22 10.79 9.38 -10.37
CA ASP A 22 10.60 10.55 -11.24
C ASP A 22 9.33 10.44 -12.11
N GLU A 23 8.94 11.52 -12.80
CA GLU A 23 7.73 11.54 -13.65
C GLU A 23 7.77 10.50 -14.78
N SER A 24 8.93 10.22 -15.37
CA SER A 24 9.04 9.29 -16.50
C SER A 24 8.89 7.82 -16.10
N SER A 25 9.27 7.49 -14.87
CA SER A 25 9.05 6.18 -14.26
C SER A 25 7.63 5.98 -13.76
N PHE A 26 6.84 7.05 -13.64
CA PHE A 26 5.45 7.00 -13.21
C PHE A 26 4.56 6.35 -14.28
N ASP A 27 4.60 6.82 -15.53
CA ASP A 27 3.81 6.25 -16.63
C ASP A 27 4.04 4.73 -16.77
N THR A 28 5.31 4.31 -16.71
CA THR A 28 5.68 2.89 -16.78
C THR A 28 5.13 2.11 -15.59
N PHE A 29 5.10 2.69 -14.38
CA PHE A 29 4.51 2.07 -13.20
C PHE A 29 2.98 1.91 -13.34
N GLU A 30 2.28 2.92 -13.83
CA GLU A 30 0.83 2.87 -14.01
C GLU A 30 0.40 1.81 -15.02
N GLU A 31 1.01 1.80 -16.21
CA GLU A 31 0.77 0.79 -17.26
C GLU A 31 0.96 -0.62 -16.69
N ASN A 32 2.05 -0.80 -15.95
CA ASN A 32 2.40 -2.03 -15.28
C ASN A 32 1.38 -2.47 -14.22
N VAL A 33 0.81 -1.54 -13.44
CA VAL A 33 -0.26 -1.85 -12.46
C VAL A 33 -1.56 -2.19 -13.17
N GLN A 34 -1.90 -1.47 -14.25
CA GLN A 34 -3.06 -1.77 -15.10
C GLN A 34 -2.98 -3.18 -15.68
N ASP A 35 -1.83 -3.58 -16.21
CA ASP A 35 -1.59 -4.94 -16.73
C ASP A 35 -1.83 -6.02 -15.66
N LEU A 36 -1.41 -5.78 -14.40
CA LEU A 36 -1.68 -6.70 -13.30
C LEU A 36 -3.18 -6.78 -12.99
N ILE A 37 -3.89 -5.66 -13.04
CA ILE A 37 -5.34 -5.61 -12.81
C ILE A 37 -6.09 -6.33 -13.93
N GLU A 38 -5.71 -6.15 -15.19
CA GLU A 38 -6.32 -6.88 -16.30
C GLU A 38 -6.12 -8.39 -16.17
N LYS A 39 -4.93 -8.82 -15.72
CA LYS A 39 -4.58 -10.24 -15.63
C LYS A 39 -5.15 -10.93 -14.40
N TYR A 40 -5.15 -10.28 -13.23
CA TYR A 40 -5.45 -10.90 -11.94
C TYR A 40 -6.66 -10.29 -11.21
N GLY A 41 -7.21 -9.20 -11.75
CA GLY A 41 -8.28 -8.42 -11.13
C GLY A 41 -7.80 -7.55 -9.97
N THR A 42 -8.48 -6.42 -9.75
CA THR A 42 -8.18 -5.47 -8.66
C THR A 42 -8.09 -6.15 -7.29
N GLN A 43 -9.02 -7.06 -6.99
CA GLN A 43 -9.02 -7.77 -5.71
C GLN A 43 -7.77 -8.65 -5.54
N GLY A 44 -7.31 -9.30 -6.61
CA GLY A 44 -6.10 -10.13 -6.59
C GLY A 44 -4.86 -9.29 -6.33
N VAL A 45 -4.70 -8.21 -7.09
CA VAL A 45 -3.58 -7.26 -6.95
C VAL A 45 -3.52 -6.66 -5.55
N LEU A 46 -4.65 -6.15 -5.03
CA LEU A 46 -4.70 -5.57 -3.70
C LEU A 46 -4.46 -6.60 -2.59
N SER A 47 -5.02 -7.81 -2.71
CA SER A 47 -4.78 -8.89 -1.75
C SER A 47 -3.31 -9.27 -1.65
N ASP A 48 -2.60 -9.28 -2.77
CA ASP A 48 -1.18 -9.63 -2.81
C ASP A 48 -0.30 -8.46 -2.34
N ALA A 49 -0.63 -7.21 -2.67
CA ALA A 49 0.02 -6.04 -2.10
C ALA A 49 -0.08 -6.02 -0.56
N ILE A 50 -1.27 -6.28 -0.01
CA ILE A 50 -1.47 -6.41 1.44
C ILE A 50 -0.67 -7.60 1.99
N SER A 51 -0.69 -8.75 1.30
CA SER A 51 0.08 -9.93 1.72
C SER A 51 1.59 -9.64 1.79
N ILE A 52 2.12 -8.79 0.91
CA ILE A 52 3.52 -8.34 0.94
C ILE A 52 3.77 -7.41 2.13
N LEU A 53 2.88 -6.43 2.36
CA LEU A 53 2.97 -5.53 3.52
C LEU A 53 2.97 -6.31 4.85
N MET A 54 2.18 -7.38 4.94
CA MET A 54 2.11 -8.23 6.12
C MET A 54 3.31 -9.19 6.26
N ASN A 55 4.18 -9.32 5.26
CA ASN A 55 5.30 -10.25 5.28
C ASN A 55 6.64 -9.55 5.54
N GLN A 56 7.21 -9.74 6.73
CA GLN A 56 8.48 -9.15 7.13
C GLN A 56 9.68 -9.59 6.26
N SER A 57 9.63 -10.78 5.65
CA SER A 57 10.69 -11.22 4.73
C SER A 57 10.68 -10.49 3.38
N LYS A 58 9.65 -9.66 3.13
CA LYS A 58 9.41 -8.93 1.88
C LYS A 58 9.47 -7.42 2.07
N THR A 59 10.12 -6.92 3.12
CA THR A 59 10.28 -5.48 3.42
C THR A 59 10.78 -4.65 2.25
N LYS A 60 11.67 -5.21 1.41
CA LYS A 60 12.16 -4.57 0.19
C LYS A 60 11.06 -4.21 -0.83
N CYS A 61 9.89 -4.82 -0.73
CA CYS A 61 8.74 -4.62 -1.63
C CYS A 61 7.63 -3.79 -0.98
N TRP A 62 7.81 -3.33 0.27
CA TRP A 62 6.76 -2.60 0.99
C TRP A 62 6.44 -1.25 0.35
N TYR A 63 7.46 -0.50 -0.10
CA TYR A 63 7.24 0.79 -0.75
C TYR A 63 6.41 0.63 -2.02
N LEU A 64 6.79 -0.28 -2.92
CA LEU A 64 6.00 -0.61 -4.10
C LEU A 64 4.57 -1.05 -3.76
N SER A 65 4.40 -1.89 -2.75
CA SER A 65 3.07 -2.34 -2.34
C SER A 65 2.21 -1.19 -1.84
N ALA A 66 2.79 -0.23 -1.11
CA ALA A 66 2.11 0.99 -0.72
C ALA A 66 1.79 1.87 -1.94
N SER A 67 2.71 2.00 -2.92
CA SER A 67 2.48 2.75 -4.16
C SER A 67 1.32 2.17 -4.99
N ILE A 68 1.22 0.84 -5.08
CA ILE A 68 0.08 0.17 -5.75
C ILE A 68 -1.24 0.55 -5.04
N ILE A 69 -1.26 0.54 -3.71
CA ILE A 69 -2.45 0.94 -2.95
C ILE A 69 -2.76 2.43 -3.18
N SER A 70 -1.76 3.31 -3.19
CA SER A 70 -1.95 4.75 -3.50
C SER A 70 -2.61 4.95 -4.84
N TRP A 71 -2.05 4.33 -5.88
CA TRP A 71 -2.59 4.42 -7.23
C TRP A 71 -4.03 3.93 -7.33
N LEU A 72 -4.34 2.78 -6.70
CA LEU A 72 -5.71 2.26 -6.65
C LEU A 72 -6.70 3.22 -5.96
N VAL A 73 -6.24 3.92 -4.91
CA VAL A 73 -7.05 4.91 -4.18
C VAL A 73 -7.25 6.18 -4.99
N GLU A 74 -6.19 6.69 -5.63
CA GLU A 74 -6.20 7.88 -6.48
C GLU A 74 -7.12 7.72 -7.70
N GLU A 75 -7.13 6.53 -8.31
CA GLU A 75 -8.03 6.17 -9.41
C GLU A 75 -9.49 6.00 -8.96
N GLY A 76 -9.79 6.15 -7.67
CA GLY A 76 -11.15 6.02 -7.12
C GLY A 76 -11.73 4.61 -7.30
N ILE A 77 -10.86 3.60 -7.40
CA ILE A 77 -11.28 2.21 -7.59
C ILE A 77 -11.95 1.71 -6.31
N ASN A 78 -13.10 1.05 -6.44
CA ASN A 78 -13.79 0.47 -5.29
C ASN A 78 -12.96 -0.68 -4.69
N LEU A 79 -12.39 -0.46 -3.50
CA LEU A 79 -11.53 -1.42 -2.85
C LEU A 79 -12.36 -2.45 -2.05
N PRO A 80 -12.10 -3.76 -2.20
CA PRO A 80 -12.83 -4.83 -1.49
C PRO A 80 -12.47 -4.98 -0.01
N TYR A 81 -11.86 -3.98 0.61
CA TYR A 81 -11.45 -3.98 2.01
C TYR A 81 -11.95 -2.71 2.72
N ASP A 82 -12.20 -2.82 4.02
CA ASP A 82 -12.48 -1.68 4.86
C ASP A 82 -11.29 -0.70 4.90
N SER A 83 -11.57 0.61 4.79
CA SER A 83 -10.54 1.64 4.80
C SER A 83 -9.67 1.59 6.06
N SER A 84 -10.27 1.40 7.25
CA SER A 84 -9.50 1.33 8.50
C SER A 84 -8.61 0.08 8.56
N TYR A 85 -9.00 -1.02 7.92
CA TYR A 85 -8.13 -2.19 7.76
C TYR A 85 -6.90 -1.88 6.88
N LEU A 86 -7.09 -1.21 5.74
CA LEU A 86 -6.00 -0.83 4.84
C LEU A 86 -5.04 0.16 5.50
N VAL A 87 -5.57 1.17 6.19
CA VAL A 87 -4.78 2.11 6.99
C VAL A 87 -3.98 1.38 8.07
N ALA A 88 -4.61 0.46 8.80
CA ALA A 88 -3.93 -0.33 9.82
C ALA A 88 -2.78 -1.18 9.24
N ALA A 89 -2.97 -1.79 8.07
CA ALA A 89 -1.93 -2.57 7.40
C ALA A 89 -0.70 -1.70 7.09
N LEU A 90 -0.91 -0.50 6.53
CA LEU A 90 0.15 0.45 6.21
C LEU A 90 0.85 0.98 7.47
N TYR A 91 0.10 1.32 8.51
CA TYR A 91 0.66 1.86 9.77
C TYR A 91 1.42 0.80 10.59
N VAL A 92 1.07 -0.48 10.47
CA VAL A 92 1.90 -1.57 11.04
C VAL A 92 3.27 -1.63 10.35
N CYS A 93 3.31 -1.48 9.02
CA CYS A 93 4.57 -1.40 8.28
C CYS A 93 5.36 -0.13 8.65
N LEU A 94 4.69 1.02 8.73
CA LEU A 94 5.32 2.30 9.08
C LEU A 94 5.95 2.27 10.49
N LYS A 95 5.30 1.63 11.48
CA LYS A 95 5.90 1.44 12.82
C LYS A 95 7.21 0.63 12.79
N ARG A 96 7.37 -0.27 11.82
CA ARG A 96 8.56 -1.12 11.66
C ARG A 96 9.62 -0.47 10.80
N PHE A 97 9.19 0.28 9.79
CA PHE A 97 10.04 0.99 8.86
C PHE A 97 9.56 2.46 8.80
N PRO A 98 10.00 3.31 9.75
CA PRO A 98 9.50 4.69 9.87
C PRO A 98 9.73 5.56 8.63
N ASN A 99 10.67 5.17 7.78
CA ASN A 99 10.99 5.85 6.53
C ASN A 99 10.22 5.27 5.33
N LEU A 100 9.24 4.39 5.55
CA LEU A 100 8.40 3.86 4.47
C LEU A 100 7.65 5.03 3.84
N GLY A 101 7.92 5.30 2.57
CA GLY A 101 7.28 6.40 1.86
C GLY A 101 7.86 7.78 2.18
N ALA A 102 9.01 7.86 2.86
CA ALA A 102 9.72 9.12 3.06
C ALA A 102 10.74 9.32 1.95
N ASN A 103 10.49 10.30 1.07
CA ASN A 103 11.51 10.81 0.18
C ASN A 103 12.31 11.83 0.99
N GLY A 104 13.60 11.57 1.23
CA GLY A 104 14.41 12.17 2.31
C GLY A 104 14.66 13.69 2.29
N ILE A 105 13.71 14.52 1.87
CA ILE A 105 13.82 15.97 1.75
C ILE A 105 12.65 16.74 2.42
N ASP A 106 11.47 16.16 2.65
CA ASP A 106 10.36 16.90 3.28
C ASP A 106 9.74 16.18 4.50
N ASP A 107 9.80 16.84 5.65
CA ASP A 107 9.24 16.45 6.96
C ASP A 107 7.69 16.35 6.99
N GLY A 108 7.00 16.38 5.85
CA GLY A 108 5.53 16.50 5.78
C GLY A 108 4.79 15.39 5.03
N ASN A 109 5.35 14.88 3.94
CA ASN A 109 4.61 14.02 3.00
C ASN A 109 5.12 12.58 3.05
N ASN A 110 4.57 11.79 3.96
CA ASN A 110 4.74 10.34 3.93
C ASN A 110 3.65 9.71 3.06
N LEU A 111 4.02 8.93 2.04
CA LEU A 111 3.07 8.18 1.19
C LEU A 111 1.98 7.46 2.00
N VAL A 112 2.35 6.80 3.11
CA VAL A 112 1.40 6.10 3.99
C VAL A 112 0.36 7.04 4.58
N TRP A 113 0.79 8.25 4.97
CA TRP A 113 -0.10 9.27 5.51
C TRP A 113 -1.08 9.77 4.42
N THR A 114 -0.58 10.01 3.20
CA THR A 114 -1.41 10.45 2.05
C THR A 114 -2.47 9.41 1.69
N ILE A 115 -2.08 8.14 1.66
CA ILE A 115 -3.00 7.02 1.42
C ILE A 115 -4.07 6.99 2.52
N ALA A 116 -3.69 7.19 3.78
CA ALA A 116 -4.62 7.11 4.89
C ALA A 116 -5.70 8.19 4.85
N HIS A 117 -5.31 9.45 4.59
CA HIS A 117 -6.28 10.55 4.46
C HIS A 117 -7.23 10.33 3.28
N SER A 118 -6.69 9.88 2.15
CA SER A 118 -7.48 9.56 0.95
C SER A 118 -8.47 8.43 1.19
N LEU A 119 -8.04 7.32 1.83
CA LEU A 119 -8.90 6.20 2.20
C LEU A 119 -10.01 6.58 3.19
N LYS A 120 -9.72 7.53 4.09
CA LYS A 120 -10.68 8.04 5.07
C LYS A 120 -11.64 9.05 4.45
N GLY A 121 -11.26 9.68 3.34
CA GLY A 121 -12.01 10.74 2.70
C GLY A 121 -11.99 12.04 3.50
N VAL A 122 -10.86 12.34 4.15
CA VAL A 122 -10.65 13.60 4.89
C VAL A 122 -9.60 14.45 4.20
N ASP A 123 -9.74 15.75 4.34
CA ASP A 123 -8.78 16.70 3.78
C ASP A 123 -7.38 16.50 4.39
N TYR A 124 -6.36 16.92 3.63
CA TYR A 124 -4.98 16.91 4.10
C TYR A 124 -4.81 17.67 5.43
N ASP A 125 -5.49 18.82 5.57
CA ASP A 125 -5.42 19.67 6.77
C ASP A 125 -6.36 19.22 7.91
N SER A 126 -6.96 18.03 7.83
CA SER A 126 -7.83 17.50 8.87
C SER A 126 -7.05 17.16 10.14
N ASP A 127 -7.63 17.43 11.31
CA ASP A 127 -7.14 16.96 12.62
C ASP A 127 -7.33 15.45 12.85
N TRP A 128 -7.55 14.67 11.78
CA TRP A 128 -7.78 13.23 11.92
C TRP A 128 -6.44 12.53 12.02
N GLU A 129 -6.24 11.83 13.14
CA GLU A 129 -5.01 11.07 13.37
C GLU A 129 -5.26 9.56 13.30
N PRO A 130 -4.65 8.84 12.33
CA PRO A 130 -4.85 7.39 12.18
C PRO A 130 -4.50 6.58 13.43
N LEU A 131 -3.53 7.05 14.22
CA LEU A 131 -3.11 6.39 15.45
C LEU A 131 -4.04 6.66 16.66
N GLU A 132 -5.03 7.54 16.50
CA GLU A 132 -6.08 7.83 17.48
C GLU A 132 -7.44 7.26 17.06
N ASP A 133 -7.58 6.78 15.82
CA ASP A 133 -8.80 6.16 15.31
C ASP A 133 -8.99 4.74 15.88
N ASN A 134 -10.07 4.54 16.66
CA ASN A 134 -10.36 3.28 17.35
C ASN A 134 -10.47 2.06 16.41
N GLU A 135 -11.03 2.21 15.21
CA GLU A 135 -11.16 1.09 14.27
C GLU A 135 -9.80 0.76 13.64
N VAL A 136 -8.97 1.78 13.33
CA VAL A 136 -7.60 1.56 12.87
C VAL A 136 -6.80 0.83 13.96
N ILE A 137 -6.84 1.31 15.20
CA ILE A 137 -6.14 0.68 16.35
C ILE A 137 -6.55 -0.78 16.52
N LYS A 138 -7.84 -1.08 16.44
CA LYS A 138 -8.38 -2.45 16.56
C LYS A 138 -7.87 -3.38 15.45
N HIS A 139 -7.80 -2.89 14.21
CA HIS A 139 -7.21 -3.64 13.11
C HIS A 139 -5.70 -3.83 13.29
N MET A 140 -4.97 -2.79 13.70
CA MET A 140 -3.53 -2.88 13.96
C MET A 140 -3.21 -3.94 15.03
N GLN A 141 -3.96 -3.95 16.14
CA GLN A 141 -3.81 -4.95 17.20
C GLN A 141 -4.12 -6.37 16.71
N SER A 142 -5.05 -6.53 15.77
CA SER A 142 -5.40 -7.83 15.21
C SER A 142 -4.30 -8.34 14.29
N ILE A 143 -3.74 -7.47 13.45
CA ILE A 143 -2.62 -7.78 12.56
C ILE A 143 -1.37 -8.17 13.37
N GLN A 144 -1.03 -7.38 14.39
CA GLN A 144 0.16 -7.60 15.22
C GLN A 144 0.14 -8.90 16.03
N LYS A 145 -1.05 -9.51 16.24
CA LYS A 145 -1.17 -10.82 16.90
C LYS A 145 -0.93 -12.00 15.95
N LEU A 146 -0.89 -11.76 14.65
CA LEU A 146 -0.64 -12.76 13.61
C LEU A 146 0.86 -12.87 13.26
N ASP A 147 1.66 -11.90 13.69
CA ASP A 147 3.13 -11.93 13.70
C ASP A 147 3.69 -12.66 14.93
#